data_AF-A0AA42LVS2-F1
#
_entry.id   AF-A0AA42LVS2-F1
#
_cell.length_a   1.000
_cell.length_b   1.000
_cell.length_c   1.000
_cell.angle_alpha   90.00
_cell.angle_beta   90.00
_cell.angle_gamma   90.00
#
_symmetry.space_group_name_H-M   'P 1'
#
loop_
_entity.id
_entity.type
_entity.pdbx_description
1 polymer ?
#
loop_
_entity_poly.entity_id
_entity_poly.type
_entity_poly.pdbx_seq_one_letter_code
_entity_poly.pdbx_strand_id
1 'polypeptide(L)'
;MSCDVVLYTHLACVQCELSKDDLAARGIDFTERSAADFAQALSAKGYDTAPVLAVAIENELVAWTGHRPDMIELLADLLDTGPVAADGLREKDAAEDAVLTRFQVMQEIRDHQVSAEDFFTDNGNHPLYRGRDLLNWLGY
;
A
#
# COMPACT_ATOMS: atom_id res chain seq x y z
N MET A 1 15.56 -6.90 -2.73
CA MET A 1 14.19 -7.22 -3.18
C MET A 1 13.98 -6.49 -4.50
N SER A 2 13.40 -7.13 -5.52
CA SER A 2 13.08 -6.42 -6.77
C SER A 2 11.60 -6.05 -6.73
N CYS A 3 11.27 -4.91 -6.13
CA CYS A 3 9.93 -4.33 -6.19
C CYS A 3 9.87 -3.38 -7.39
N ASP A 4 8.87 -3.55 -8.26
CA ASP A 4 8.66 -2.64 -9.38
C ASP A 4 7.58 -1.62 -8.98
N VAL A 5 8.00 -0.39 -8.70
CA VAL A 5 7.10 0.72 -8.39
C VAL A 5 6.80 1.48 -9.68
N VAL A 6 5.52 1.59 -10.03
CA VAL A 6 5.05 2.29 -11.22
C VAL A 6 4.10 3.39 -10.81
N LEU A 7 4.36 4.61 -11.28
CA LEU A 7 3.47 5.76 -11.10
C LEU A 7 2.83 6.12 -12.45
N TYR A 8 1.52 5.94 -12.55
CA TYR A 8 0.73 6.34 -13.71
C TYR A 8 0.26 7.78 -13.54
N THR A 9 0.61 8.66 -14.48
CA THR A 9 0.39 10.11 -14.38
C THR A 9 -0.33 10.68 -15.61
N HIS A 10 -0.86 11.89 -15.47
CA HIS A 10 -1.30 12.72 -16.59
C HIS A 10 -0.48 14.02 -16.66
N LEU A 11 -0.46 14.65 -17.83
CA LEU A 11 0.13 15.98 -17.99
C LEU A 11 -0.64 17.02 -17.16
N ALA A 12 0.08 18.01 -16.63
CA ALA A 12 -0.47 19.12 -15.85
C ALA A 12 -1.33 18.66 -14.63
N CYS A 13 -0.93 17.55 -14.00
CA CYS A 13 -1.61 16.97 -12.84
C CYS A 13 -0.86 17.32 -11.54
N VAL A 14 -1.42 18.24 -10.74
CA VAL A 14 -0.79 18.69 -9.48
C VAL A 14 -0.56 17.52 -8.50
N GLN A 15 -1.54 16.64 -8.34
CA GLN A 15 -1.38 15.46 -7.48
C GLN A 15 -0.29 14.50 -7.97
N CYS A 16 -0.07 14.42 -9.28
CA CYS A 16 0.98 13.60 -9.85
C CYS A 16 2.37 14.15 -9.49
N GLU A 17 2.56 15.47 -9.57
CA GLU A 17 3.80 16.12 -9.15
C GLU A 17 4.04 15.96 -7.63
N LEU A 18 3.01 16.15 -6.81
CA LEU A 18 3.12 15.90 -5.36
C LEU A 18 3.52 14.46 -5.04
N SER A 19 2.94 13.47 -5.74
CA SER A 19 3.32 12.07 -5.56
C SER A 19 4.78 11.81 -5.97
N LYS A 20 5.26 12.42 -7.06
CA LYS A 20 6.66 12.30 -7.49
C LYS A 20 7.60 12.88 -6.45
N ASP A 21 7.29 14.08 -5.94
CA ASP A 21 8.09 14.76 -4.93
C ASP A 21 8.18 13.92 -3.64
N ASP A 22 7.05 13.37 -3.19
CA ASP A 22 7.02 12.53 -1.98
C ASP A 22 7.76 11.19 -2.13
N LEU A 23 7.68 10.57 -3.31
CA LEU A 23 8.44 9.36 -3.63
C LEU A 23 9.95 9.66 -3.66
N ALA A 24 10.34 10.74 -4.34
CA ALA A 24 11.73 11.16 -4.43
C ALA A 24 12.31 11.55 -3.06
N ALA A 25 11.53 12.24 -2.23
CA ALA A 25 11.94 12.63 -0.87
C ALA A 25 12.24 11.41 0.04
N ARG A 26 11.62 10.26 -0.25
CA ARG A 26 11.84 8.98 0.45
C ARG A 26 12.82 8.06 -0.26
N GLY A 27 13.43 8.51 -1.36
CA GLY A 27 14.39 7.71 -2.12
C GLY A 27 13.77 6.49 -2.83
N ILE A 28 12.47 6.52 -3.13
CA ILE A 28 11.79 5.44 -3.84
C ILE A 28 11.99 5.64 -5.34
N ASP A 29 12.74 4.72 -5.95
CA ASP A 29 12.84 4.64 -7.41
C ASP A 29 11.52 4.14 -8.00
N PHE A 30 11.04 4.79 -9.06
CA PHE A 30 9.82 4.40 -9.74
C PHE A 30 9.90 4.60 -11.26
N THR A 31 9.09 3.84 -11.97
CA THR A 31 8.86 4.01 -13.40
C THR A 31 7.62 4.88 -13.61
N GLU A 32 7.79 6.04 -14.25
CA GLU A 32 6.65 6.86 -14.68
C GLU A 32 6.04 6.29 -15.97
N ARG A 33 4.70 6.22 -16.02
CA ARG A 33 3.92 5.82 -17.20
C ARG A 33 2.75 6.79 -17.42
N SER A 34 2.38 6.99 -18.67
CA SER A 34 1.17 7.75 -19.02
C SER A 34 -0.07 6.95 -18.61
N ALA A 35 -0.91 7.49 -17.73
CA ALA A 35 -2.19 6.86 -17.38
C ALA A 35 -3.13 6.74 -18.59
N ALA A 36 -2.99 7.63 -19.59
CA ALA A 36 -3.78 7.58 -20.82
C ALA A 36 -3.47 6.32 -21.66
N ASP A 37 -2.20 5.91 -21.70
CA ASP A 37 -1.77 4.74 -22.48
C ASP A 37 -2.25 3.42 -21.85
N PHE A 38 -2.59 3.45 -20.56
CA PHE A 38 -3.04 2.30 -19.77
C PHE A 38 -4.51 2.43 -19.31
N ALA A 39 -5.28 3.38 -19.84
CA ALA A 39 -6.61 3.73 -19.34
C ALA A 39 -7.55 2.53 -19.22
N GLN A 40 -7.58 1.64 -20.23
CA GLN A 40 -8.43 0.44 -20.19
C GLN A 40 -8.02 -0.51 -19.06
N ALA A 41 -6.71 -0.74 -18.86
CA ALA A 41 -6.21 -1.64 -17.84
C ALA A 41 -6.40 -1.09 -16.41
N LEU A 42 -6.24 0.23 -16.25
CA LEU A 42 -6.47 0.93 -14.98
C LEU A 42 -7.96 0.94 -14.62
N SER A 43 -8.83 1.30 -15.56
CA SER A 43 -10.28 1.32 -15.34
C SER A 43 -10.85 -0.08 -15.05
N ALA A 44 -10.34 -1.14 -15.71
CA ALA A 44 -10.71 -2.52 -15.40
C ALA A 44 -10.39 -2.95 -13.96
N LYS A 45 -9.48 -2.24 -13.28
CA LYS A 45 -9.12 -2.44 -11.87
C LYS A 45 -9.79 -1.41 -10.94
N GLY A 46 -10.64 -0.54 -11.46
CA GLY A 46 -11.34 0.50 -10.71
C GLY A 46 -10.54 1.79 -10.50
N TYR A 47 -9.46 2.00 -11.26
CA TYR A 47 -8.66 3.22 -11.21
C TYR A 47 -8.98 4.12 -12.40
N ASP A 48 -9.85 5.11 -12.20
CA ASP A 48 -10.29 6.02 -13.25
C ASP A 48 -9.63 7.41 -13.18
N THR A 49 -8.83 7.68 -12.16
CA THR A 49 -8.15 8.97 -11.96
C THR A 49 -6.67 8.79 -11.63
N ALA A 50 -5.84 9.66 -12.22
CA ALA A 50 -4.42 9.74 -11.92
C ALA A 50 -4.16 10.74 -10.77
N PRO A 51 -3.07 10.57 -9.99
CA PRO A 51 -2.06 9.52 -10.13
C PRO A 51 -2.58 8.14 -9.68
N VAL A 52 -2.07 7.07 -10.27
CA VAL A 52 -2.22 5.70 -9.74
C VAL A 52 -0.82 5.18 -9.43
N LEU A 53 -0.59 4.81 -8.18
CA LEU A 53 0.64 4.14 -7.80
C LEU A 53 0.36 2.65 -7.70
N ALA A 54 1.20 1.85 -8.36
CA ALA A 54 1.13 0.40 -8.32
C ALA A 54 2.51 -0.17 -7.99
N VAL A 55 2.56 -1.14 -7.08
CA VAL A 55 3.78 -1.85 -6.71
C VAL A 55 3.51 -3.35 -6.65
N ALA A 56 4.38 -4.12 -7.30
CA ALA A 56 4.39 -5.57 -7.17
C ALA A 56 5.30 -5.95 -5.98
N ILE A 57 4.70 -6.55 -4.96
CA ILE A 57 5.39 -7.01 -3.74
C ILE A 57 5.17 -8.51 -3.65
N GLU A 58 6.24 -9.28 -3.82
CA GLU A 58 6.18 -10.75 -3.94
C GLU A 58 5.15 -11.21 -4.98
N ASN A 59 4.03 -11.78 -4.54
CA ASN A 59 2.93 -12.26 -5.39
C ASN A 59 1.68 -11.37 -5.32
N GLU A 60 1.80 -10.17 -4.75
CA GLU A 60 0.70 -9.21 -4.58
C GLU A 60 0.91 -7.93 -5.37
N LEU A 61 -0.20 -7.36 -5.86
CA LEU A 61 -0.26 -6.03 -6.43
C LEU A 61 -0.90 -5.09 -5.41
N VAL A 62 -0.10 -4.20 -4.83
CA VAL A 62 -0.56 -3.12 -3.97
C VAL A 62 -0.71 -1.88 -4.85
N ALA A 63 -1.90 -1.27 -4.85
CA ALA A 63 -2.14 -0.09 -5.67
C ALA A 63 -3.22 0.83 -5.10
N TRP A 64 -3.06 2.14 -5.33
CA TRP A 64 -4.02 3.17 -4.94
C TRP A 64 -4.05 4.32 -5.95
N THR A 65 -5.12 5.12 -5.89
CA THR A 65 -5.31 6.34 -6.69
C THR A 65 -5.17 7.59 -5.82
N GLY A 66 -4.80 8.70 -6.45
CA GLY A 66 -4.63 10.00 -5.81
C GLY A 66 -3.30 10.17 -5.11
N HIS A 67 -2.99 11.42 -4.75
CA HIS A 67 -1.86 11.73 -3.87
C HIS A 67 -2.18 11.28 -2.42
N ARG A 68 -1.37 10.37 -1.88
CA ARG A 68 -1.53 9.75 -0.56
C ARG A 68 -0.18 9.71 0.16
N PRO A 69 0.22 10.80 0.84
CA PRO A 69 1.54 10.89 1.47
C PRO A 69 1.70 9.85 2.60
N ASP A 70 0.59 9.52 3.28
CA ASP A 70 0.50 8.47 4.29
C ASP A 70 0.80 7.08 3.72
N MET A 71 0.26 6.75 2.54
CA MET A 71 0.53 5.46 1.88
C MET A 71 1.94 5.39 1.30
N ILE A 72 2.48 6.52 0.83
CA ILE A 72 3.86 6.60 0.35
C ILE A 72 4.85 6.41 1.51
N GLU A 73 4.55 6.92 2.70
CA GLU A 73 5.33 6.65 3.91
C GLU A 73 5.32 5.17 4.28
N LEU A 74 4.15 4.52 4.32
CA LEU A 74 4.08 3.08 4.56
C LEU A 74 4.82 2.27 3.49
N LEU A 75 4.76 2.68 2.22
CA LEU A 75 5.50 2.02 1.16
C LEU A 75 7.02 2.14 1.37
N ALA A 76 7.53 3.31 1.78
CA ALA A 76 8.95 3.49 2.04
C ALA A 76 9.44 2.51 3.12
N ASP A 77 8.71 2.43 4.23
CA ASP A 77 9.05 1.53 5.33
C ASP A 77 8.96 0.07 4.90
N LEU A 78 7.94 -0.30 4.12
CA LEU A 78 7.81 -1.65 3.57
C LEU A 78 8.97 -2.02 2.63
N LEU A 79 9.49 -1.08 1.84
CA LEU A 79 10.63 -1.31 0.97
C LEU A 79 11.95 -1.41 1.73
N ASP A 80 12.07 -0.73 2.88
CA ASP A 80 13.24 -0.77 3.74
C ASP A 80 13.28 -2.07 4.58
N THR A 81 12.19 -2.40 5.27
CA THR A 81 12.12 -3.56 6.17
C THR A 81 11.77 -4.86 5.44
N GLY A 82 11.13 -4.76 4.29
CA GLY A 82 10.51 -5.89 3.59
C GLY A 82 9.16 -6.29 4.17
N PRO A 83 8.41 -7.18 3.47
CA PRO A 83 7.14 -7.70 3.93
C PRO A 83 7.34 -8.61 5.13
N VAL A 84 6.37 -8.58 6.05
CA VAL A 84 6.36 -9.45 7.22
C VAL A 84 6.22 -10.91 6.79
N ALA A 85 7.08 -11.78 7.34
CA ALA A 85 6.96 -13.23 7.12
C ALA A 85 5.64 -13.77 7.69
N ALA A 86 5.18 -14.94 7.22
CA ALA A 86 3.90 -15.53 7.63
C ALA A 86 3.73 -15.72 9.15
N ASP A 87 4.82 -15.81 9.92
CA ASP A 87 4.84 -15.90 11.37
C ASP A 87 5.42 -14.67 12.08
N GLY A 88 5.74 -13.61 11.32
CA GLY A 88 6.41 -12.41 11.81
C GLY A 88 5.56 -11.51 12.71
N LEU A 89 4.25 -11.77 12.81
CA LEU A 89 3.35 -11.04 13.72
C LEU A 89 3.36 -11.56 15.17
N ARG A 90 4.12 -12.63 15.46
CA ARG A 90 4.17 -13.23 16.81
C ARG A 90 4.97 -12.41 17.82
N GLU A 91 5.96 -11.66 17.37
CA GLU A 91 6.77 -10.80 18.23
C GLU A 91 6.17 -9.39 18.24
N LYS A 92 5.47 -9.06 19.32
CA LYS A 92 4.68 -7.81 19.44
C LYS A 92 5.45 -6.56 19.03
N ASP A 93 6.65 -6.36 19.59
CA ASP A 93 7.45 -5.14 19.32
C ASP A 93 7.85 -5.03 17.84
N ALA A 94 8.19 -6.15 17.19
CA ALA A 94 8.52 -6.16 15.76
C ALA A 94 7.26 -6.01 14.88
N ALA A 95 6.13 -6.54 15.34
CA ALA A 95 4.87 -6.52 14.63
C ALA A 95 4.21 -5.12 14.65
N GLU A 96 4.41 -4.32 15.70
CA GLU A 96 3.81 -2.98 15.81
C GLU A 96 4.28 -2.01 14.71
N ASP A 97 5.58 -1.99 14.45
CA ASP A 97 6.20 -1.06 13.48
C ASP A 97 6.15 -1.56 12.04
N ALA A 98 5.90 -2.86 11.86
CA ALA A 98 5.87 -3.47 10.55
C ALA A 98 4.74 -2.91 9.66
N VAL A 99 4.99 -2.90 8.35
CA VAL A 99 3.97 -2.55 7.35
C VAL A 99 3.37 -3.82 6.80
N LEU A 100 2.04 -3.89 6.81
CA LEU A 100 1.25 -5.02 6.35
C LEU A 100 0.51 -4.68 5.07
N THR A 101 0.48 -5.60 4.11
CA THR A 101 -0.45 -5.52 2.99
C THR A 101 -1.87 -5.82 3.45
N ARG A 102 -2.86 -5.32 2.70
CA ARG A 102 -4.28 -5.65 2.99
C ARG A 102 -4.52 -7.16 3.02
N PHE A 103 -3.84 -7.95 2.21
CA PHE A 103 -3.99 -9.40 2.23
C PHE A 103 -3.44 -10.01 3.53
N GLN A 104 -2.28 -9.57 4.01
CA GLN A 104 -1.76 -10.02 5.31
C GLN A 104 -2.73 -9.67 6.44
N VAL A 105 -3.27 -8.45 6.44
CA VAL A 105 -4.34 -8.04 7.37
C VAL A 105 -5.55 -8.97 7.29
N MET A 106 -6.03 -9.28 6.08
CA MET A 106 -7.17 -10.20 5.90
C MET A 106 -6.88 -11.64 6.33
N GLN A 107 -5.64 -12.10 6.18
CA GLN A 107 -5.22 -13.42 6.66
C GLN A 107 -5.24 -13.47 8.19
N GLU A 108 -4.63 -12.48 8.83
CA GLU A 108 -4.56 -12.42 10.30
C GLU A 108 -5.96 -12.30 10.92
N ILE A 109 -6.82 -11.45 10.36
CA ILE A 109 -8.22 -11.31 10.78
C ILE A 109 -8.99 -12.63 10.65
N ARG A 110 -8.76 -13.38 9.56
CA ARG A 110 -9.39 -14.68 9.34
C ARG A 110 -8.93 -15.69 10.39
N ASP A 111 -7.66 -15.69 10.74
CA ASP A 111 -7.11 -16.59 11.75
C ASP A 111 -7.69 -16.30 13.16
N HIS A 112 -8.08 -15.04 13.40
CA HIS A 112 -8.81 -14.60 14.59
C HIS A 112 -10.33 -14.79 14.52
N GLN A 113 -10.86 -15.28 13.39
CA GLN A 113 -12.28 -15.54 13.18
C GLN A 113 -13.20 -14.31 13.36
N VAL A 114 -12.68 -13.11 13.05
CA VAL A 114 -13.41 -11.84 13.10
C VAL A 114 -13.66 -11.27 11.70
N SER A 115 -14.50 -10.24 11.59
CA SER A 115 -14.89 -9.64 10.31
C SER A 115 -13.84 -8.65 9.81
N ALA A 116 -13.32 -8.87 8.61
CA ALA A 116 -12.45 -7.88 7.94
C ALA A 116 -13.21 -6.61 7.54
N GLU A 117 -14.53 -6.70 7.31
CA GLU A 117 -15.36 -5.53 6.99
C GLU A 117 -15.44 -4.55 8.15
N ASP A 118 -15.47 -5.06 9.39
CA ASP A 118 -15.50 -4.23 10.60
C ASP A 118 -14.17 -3.48 10.74
N PHE A 119 -13.04 -4.19 10.56
CA PHE A 119 -11.72 -3.56 10.57
C PHE A 119 -11.59 -2.45 9.52
N PHE A 120 -12.02 -2.70 8.27
CA PHE A 120 -11.95 -1.69 7.20
C PHE A 120 -12.94 -0.53 7.39
N THR A 121 -14.03 -0.75 8.12
CA THR A 121 -14.95 0.33 8.51
C THR A 121 -14.29 1.26 9.51
N ASP A 122 -13.55 0.71 10.47
CA ASP A 122 -12.89 1.46 11.54
C ASP A 122 -11.59 2.14 11.08
N ASN A 123 -10.82 1.47 10.22
CA ASN A 123 -9.45 1.87 9.86
C ASN A 123 -9.31 2.34 8.40
N GLY A 124 -10.39 2.28 7.62
CA GLY A 124 -10.40 2.56 6.18
C GLY A 124 -9.93 1.37 5.34
N ASN A 125 -10.44 1.28 4.10
CA ASN A 125 -10.03 0.26 3.13
C ASN A 125 -8.82 0.75 2.33
N HIS A 126 -7.64 0.57 2.91
CA HIS A 126 -6.35 0.91 2.33
C HIS A 126 -5.58 -0.35 1.88
N PRO A 127 -4.61 -0.21 0.97
CA PRO A 127 -3.83 -1.34 0.51
C PRO A 127 -2.66 -1.69 1.45
N LEU A 128 -2.25 -0.75 2.33
CA LEU A 128 -1.20 -0.90 3.34
C LEU A 128 -1.68 -0.41 4.71
N TYR A 129 -1.17 -1.02 5.78
CA TYR A 129 -1.47 -0.68 7.17
C TYR A 129 -0.22 -0.79 8.05
N ARG A 130 -0.18 -0.07 9.18
CA ARG A 130 0.77 -0.41 10.25
C ARG A 130 0.26 -1.62 11.03
N GLY A 131 1.17 -2.49 11.44
CA GLY A 131 0.81 -3.65 12.25
C GLY A 131 0.20 -3.25 13.59
N ARG A 132 0.65 -2.15 14.22
CA ARG A 132 0.01 -1.64 15.45
C ARG A 132 -1.48 -1.34 15.27
N ASP A 133 -1.93 -0.91 14.09
CA ASP A 133 -3.35 -0.57 13.87
C ASP A 133 -4.20 -1.85 13.91
N LEU A 134 -3.69 -2.92 13.29
CA LEU A 134 -4.29 -4.25 13.35
C LEU A 134 -4.24 -4.84 14.77
N LEU A 135 -3.09 -4.79 15.44
CA LEU A 135 -2.90 -5.35 16.78
C LEU A 135 -3.80 -4.68 17.81
N ASN A 136 -3.85 -3.34 17.80
CA ASN A 136 -4.73 -2.58 18.68
C ASN A 136 -6.21 -2.91 18.43
N TRP A 137 -6.61 -3.09 17.17
CA TRP A 137 -7.99 -3.46 16.83
C TRP A 137 -8.33 -4.89 17.29
N LEU A 138 -7.38 -5.83 17.20
CA LEU A 138 -7.53 -7.19 17.74
C LEU A 138 -7.46 -7.26 19.27
N GLY A 139 -7.06 -6.16 19.94
CA GLY A 139 -7.02 -6.05 21.39
C GLY A 139 -5.70 -6.49 22.05
N TYR A 140 -4.58 -6.41 21.31
CA TYR A 140 -3.23 -6.76 21.80
C TYR A 140 -2.48 -5.60 22.46
#